data_AF-A0A7S2D350-F1
#
_entry.id   AF-A0A7S2D350-F1
#
_cell.length_a   1.000
_cell.length_b   1.000
_cell.length_c   1.000
_cell.angle_alpha   90.00
_cell.angle_beta   90.00
_cell.angle_gamma   90.00
#
_symmetry.space_group_name_H-M   'P 1'
#
loop_
_entity.id
_entity.type
_entity.pdbx_description
1 polymer ?
#
loop_
_entity_poly.entity_id
_entity_poly.type
_entity_poly.pdbx_seq_one_letter_code
_entity_poly.pdbx_strand_id
1 'polypeptide(L)'
;MRPDLAEGAKVQVPFWLAQGFVRRNAAEIEVPTMYGQAAQEDLQRDPAVCRLGDKSRYYFEVGVRLASLLKDQGLVDDLMNGLLMRWQEVVTLLGNIGVSRNQHSALNPGSSIFPSTLTVAEEAMFFGGREAEEHFKQWIDRFAAYKMKASQIAEPPAPAAKKLKTQ
;
A
#
# COMPACT_ATOMS: atom_id res chain seq x y z
N MET A 1 -21.46 39.63 1.42
CA MET A 1 -20.16 39.41 2.10
C MET A 1 -20.21 38.01 2.69
N ARG A 2 -19.25 37.13 2.38
CA ARG A 2 -19.18 35.84 3.08
C ARG A 2 -18.60 36.10 4.47
N PRO A 3 -19.09 35.44 5.53
CA PRO A 3 -18.55 35.61 6.86
C PRO A 3 -17.11 35.08 6.92
N ASP A 4 -16.25 35.80 7.64
CA ASP A 4 -14.88 35.35 7.92
C ASP A 4 -14.89 34.13 8.84
N LEU A 5 -13.82 33.32 8.77
CA LEU A 5 -13.68 32.13 9.60
C LEU A 5 -13.34 32.55 11.03
N ALA A 6 -14.09 32.03 12.01
CA ALA A 6 -13.83 32.30 13.43
C ALA A 6 -12.51 31.66 13.90
N GLU A 7 -11.84 32.31 14.85
CA GLU A 7 -10.65 31.76 15.50
C GLU A 7 -10.98 30.43 16.20
N GLY A 8 -10.08 29.46 16.10
CA GLY A 8 -10.28 28.12 16.65
C GLY A 8 -11.30 27.24 15.89
N ALA A 9 -11.82 27.69 14.74
CA ALA A 9 -12.69 26.87 13.91
C ALA A 9 -11.95 25.63 13.38
N LYS A 10 -12.51 24.45 13.62
CA LYS A 10 -12.00 23.19 13.05
C LYS A 10 -12.43 23.07 11.60
N VAL A 11 -11.47 22.94 10.69
CA VAL A 11 -11.73 22.79 9.25
C VAL A 11 -11.02 21.57 8.71
N GLN A 12 -11.66 20.90 7.74
CA GLN A 12 -11.02 19.82 6.99
C GLN A 12 -10.45 20.40 5.70
N VAL A 13 -9.15 20.18 5.48
CA VAL A 13 -8.46 20.64 4.29
C VAL A 13 -7.54 19.53 3.77
N PRO A 14 -7.21 19.54 2.47
CA PRO A 14 -6.19 18.64 1.94
C PRO A 14 -4.85 18.82 2.65
N PHE A 15 -4.11 17.72 2.82
CA PHE A 15 -2.84 17.73 3.55
C PHE A 15 -1.81 18.72 3.01
N TRP A 16 -1.70 18.85 1.69
CA TRP A 16 -0.79 19.80 1.04
C TRP A 16 -1.11 21.27 1.39
N LEU A 17 -2.38 21.58 1.65
CA LEU A 17 -2.80 22.91 2.07
C LEU A 17 -2.56 23.13 3.57
N ALA A 18 -2.88 22.12 4.38
CA ALA A 18 -2.63 22.13 5.83
C ALA A 18 -1.15 22.41 6.15
N GLN A 19 -0.24 21.78 5.40
CA GLN A 19 1.20 22.03 5.49
C GLN A 19 1.57 23.51 5.33
N GLY A 20 0.91 24.20 4.39
CA GLY A 20 1.13 25.62 4.17
C GLY A 20 0.68 26.48 5.35
N PHE A 21 -0.45 26.13 5.97
CA PHE A 21 -0.96 26.85 7.15
C PHE A 21 -0.09 26.65 8.39
N VAL A 22 0.32 25.42 8.67
CA VAL A 22 1.20 25.12 9.82
C VAL A 22 2.54 25.85 9.70
N ARG A 23 3.15 25.83 8.52
CA ARG A 23 4.44 26.52 8.28
C ARG A 23 4.36 28.04 8.48
N ARG A 24 3.17 28.62 8.33
CA ARG A 24 2.90 30.06 8.53
C ARG A 24 2.35 30.37 9.92
N ASN A 25 2.29 29.39 10.81
CA ASN A 25 1.64 29.49 12.12
C ASN A 25 0.18 30.00 12.04
N ALA A 26 -0.53 29.64 10.97
CA ALA A 26 -1.91 30.07 10.73
C ALA A 26 -2.95 29.05 11.21
N ALA A 27 -2.54 27.80 11.44
CA ALA A 27 -3.39 26.73 11.95
C ALA A 27 -2.53 25.66 12.64
N GLU A 28 -3.17 24.89 13.52
CA GLU A 28 -2.62 23.67 14.10
C GLU A 28 -3.28 22.45 13.45
N ILE A 29 -2.57 21.32 13.42
CA ILE A 29 -3.09 20.06 12.88
C ILE A 29 -3.38 19.11 14.03
N GLU A 30 -4.62 18.64 14.10
CA GLU A 30 -4.99 17.51 14.95
C GLU A 30 -4.59 16.19 14.25
N VAL A 31 -3.96 15.28 15.00
CA VAL A 31 -3.58 13.96 14.49
C VAL A 31 -4.86 13.19 14.10
N PRO A 32 -5.01 12.76 12.83
CA PRO A 32 -6.13 11.94 12.42
C PRO A 32 -6.20 10.65 13.24
N THR A 33 -7.41 10.20 13.57
CA THR A 33 -7.66 9.02 14.43
C THR A 33 -6.97 7.75 13.92
N MET A 34 -6.80 7.60 12.61
CA MET A 34 -6.06 6.50 11.97
C MET A 34 -4.57 6.43 12.34
N TYR A 35 -3.99 7.50 12.88
CA TYR A 35 -2.62 7.56 13.40
C TYR A 35 -2.56 7.75 14.91
N GLY A 36 -3.71 7.85 15.59
CA GLY A 36 -3.76 8.03 17.04
C GLY A 36 -3.19 6.83 17.79
N GLN A 37 -3.00 6.99 19.11
CA GLN A 37 -2.37 5.99 19.97
C GLN A 37 -2.96 4.59 19.81
N ALA A 38 -4.29 4.44 19.87
CA ALA A 38 -4.95 3.15 19.71
C ALA A 38 -4.63 2.48 18.36
N ALA A 39 -4.55 3.27 17.29
CA ALA A 39 -4.21 2.76 15.96
C ALA A 39 -2.74 2.31 15.88
N GLN A 40 -1.82 3.00 16.57
CA GLN A 40 -0.41 2.57 16.67
C GLN A 40 -0.28 1.34 17.54
N GLU A 41 -0.99 1.25 18.67
CA GLU A 41 -0.99 0.06 19.54
C GLU A 41 -1.47 -1.19 18.78
N ASP A 42 -2.54 -1.07 18.00
CA ASP A 42 -3.03 -2.15 17.13
C ASP A 42 -1.97 -2.54 16.08
N LEU A 43 -1.34 -1.55 15.46
CA LEU A 43 -0.29 -1.76 14.46
C LEU A 43 0.95 -2.44 15.07
N GLN A 44 1.36 -2.07 16.28
CA GLN A 44 2.50 -2.70 16.95
C GLN A 44 2.17 -4.11 17.46
N ARG A 45 0.89 -4.40 17.78
CA ARG A 45 0.45 -5.69 18.30
C ARG A 45 0.35 -6.76 17.21
N ASP A 46 -0.40 -6.47 16.15
CA ASP A 46 -0.55 -7.37 15.00
C ASP A 46 -0.73 -6.52 13.73
N PRO A 47 0.38 -6.20 13.05
CA PRO A 47 0.32 -5.33 11.91
C PRO A 47 -0.33 -6.00 10.70
N ALA A 48 -0.37 -7.34 10.60
CA ALA A 48 -0.88 -8.04 9.42
C ALA A 48 -2.42 -7.98 9.30
N VAL A 49 -3.12 -7.94 10.44
CA VAL A 49 -4.59 -7.87 10.46
C VAL A 49 -5.12 -6.44 10.31
N CYS A 50 -4.24 -5.44 10.43
CA CYS A 50 -4.60 -4.04 10.29
C CYS A 50 -4.91 -3.70 8.82
N ARG A 51 -6.19 -3.39 8.53
CA ARG A 51 -6.71 -2.94 7.22
C ARG A 51 -6.26 -1.51 6.88
N LEU A 52 -4.95 -1.33 6.65
CA LEU A 52 -4.36 -0.01 6.40
C LEU A 52 -4.79 0.56 5.05
N GLY A 53 -4.87 -0.27 4.01
CA GLY A 53 -5.35 0.13 2.68
C GLY A 53 -6.76 0.74 2.70
N ASP A 54 -7.66 0.21 3.54
CA ASP A 54 -9.03 0.73 3.71
C ASP A 54 -9.05 2.11 4.39
N LYS A 55 -8.09 2.39 5.29
CA LYS A 55 -7.94 3.68 5.97
C LYS A 55 -7.28 4.72 5.07
N SER A 56 -6.16 4.34 4.44
CA SER A 56 -5.43 5.16 3.48
C SER A 56 -4.52 4.27 2.63
N ARG A 57 -4.67 4.38 1.32
CA ARG A 57 -3.79 3.73 0.35
C ARG A 57 -2.31 4.13 0.48
N TYR A 58 -2.03 5.30 1.05
CA TYR A 58 -0.69 5.85 1.28
C TYR A 58 -0.43 6.06 2.78
N TYR A 59 -0.88 5.10 3.61
CA TYR A 59 -0.85 5.21 5.07
C TYR A 59 0.54 5.58 5.61
N PHE A 60 1.59 4.89 5.16
CA PHE A 60 2.94 5.12 5.69
C PHE A 60 3.53 6.42 5.16
N GLU A 61 3.39 6.74 3.88
CA GLU A 61 3.99 7.93 3.27
C GLU A 61 3.35 9.21 3.80
N VAL A 62 2.02 9.21 3.95
CA VAL A 62 1.29 10.35 4.53
C VAL A 62 1.54 10.43 6.03
N GLY A 63 1.51 9.30 6.74
CA GLY A 63 1.76 9.24 8.18
C GLY A 63 3.13 9.80 8.56
N VAL A 64 4.20 9.38 7.88
CA VAL A 64 5.57 9.88 8.14
C VAL A 64 5.67 11.37 7.87
N ARG A 65 5.06 11.86 6.78
CA ARG A 65 5.07 13.30 6.46
C ARG A 65 4.29 14.12 7.49
N LEU A 66 3.18 13.59 7.99
CA LEU A 66 2.39 14.21 9.05
C LEU A 66 3.19 14.26 10.36
N ALA A 67 3.73 13.12 10.80
CA ALA A 67 4.52 13.01 12.02
C ALA A 67 5.74 13.94 11.99
N SER A 68 6.44 14.00 10.85
CA SER A 68 7.56 14.93 10.64
C SER A 68 7.14 16.40 10.75
N LEU A 69 5.96 16.75 10.22
CA LEU A 69 5.42 18.11 10.31
C LEU A 69 5.08 18.49 11.75
N LEU A 70 4.59 17.53 12.54
CA LEU A 70 4.27 17.68 13.96
C LEU A 70 5.51 17.54 14.86
N LYS A 71 6.67 17.17 14.31
CA LYS A 71 7.90 16.84 15.05
C LYS A 71 7.71 15.71 16.05
N ASP A 72 6.81 14.77 15.74
CA ASP A 72 6.53 13.58 16.53
C ASP A 72 7.41 12.42 16.05
N GLN A 73 8.58 12.25 16.68
CA GLN A 73 9.50 11.18 16.32
C GLN A 73 8.98 9.79 16.72
N GLY A 74 8.20 9.70 17.80
CA GLY A 74 7.63 8.42 18.24
C GLY A 74 6.68 7.85 17.20
N LEU A 75 5.80 8.68 16.64
CA LEU A 75 4.93 8.27 15.55
C LEU A 75 5.70 7.90 14.28
N VAL A 76 6.81 8.56 13.97
CA VAL A 76 7.68 8.16 12.85
C VAL A 76 8.23 6.75 13.07
N ASP A 77 8.77 6.49 14.26
CA ASP A 77 9.38 5.21 14.60
C ASP A 77 8.34 4.07 14.59
N ASP A 78 7.15 4.31 15.16
CA ASP A 78 6.03 3.36 15.16
C ASP A 78 5.58 3.01 13.73
N LEU A 79 5.45 4.00 12.86
CA LEU A 79 5.08 3.80 11.46
C LEU A 79 6.14 3.01 10.69
N MET A 80 7.43 3.29 10.92
CA MET A 80 8.53 2.57 10.27
C MET A 80 8.66 1.14 10.78
N ASN A 81 8.49 0.91 12.09
CA ASN A 81 8.45 -0.42 12.67
C ASN A 81 7.26 -1.24 12.13
N GLY A 82 6.07 -0.63 12.06
CA GLY A 82 4.89 -1.25 11.47
C GLY A 82 5.11 -1.66 10.01
N LEU A 83 5.70 -0.79 9.20
CA LEU A 83 6.05 -1.09 7.80
C LEU A 83 7.07 -2.23 7.72
N LEU A 84 8.10 -2.24 8.58
CA LEU A 84 9.12 -3.29 8.61
C LEU A 84 8.52 -4.66 8.94
N MET A 85 7.65 -4.74 9.95
CA MET A 85 6.99 -6.00 10.33
C MET A 85 6.10 -6.53 9.21
N ARG A 86 5.35 -5.64 8.54
CA ARG A 86 4.52 -6.02 7.39
C ARG A 86 5.36 -6.45 6.21
N TRP A 87 6.51 -5.82 5.99
CA TRP A 87 7.46 -6.25 4.97
C TRP A 87 7.96 -7.68 5.20
N GLN A 88 8.29 -8.03 6.44
CA GLN A 88 8.67 -9.39 6.80
C GLN A 88 7.55 -10.41 6.50
N GLU A 89 6.29 -10.04 6.75
CA GLU A 89 5.15 -10.88 6.38
C GLU A 89 4.99 -11.00 4.86
N VAL A 90 5.18 -9.91 4.09
CA VAL A 90 5.20 -9.96 2.62
C VAL A 90 6.26 -10.95 2.12
N VAL A 91 7.49 -10.86 2.63
CA VAL A 91 8.59 -11.78 2.28
C VAL A 91 8.24 -13.22 2.68
N THR A 92 7.62 -13.43 3.84
CA THR A 92 7.16 -14.74 4.31
C THR A 92 6.05 -15.30 3.42
N LEU A 93 5.15 -14.46 2.91
CA LEU A 93 4.15 -14.86 1.92
C LEU A 93 4.84 -15.32 0.63
N LEU A 94 5.77 -14.53 0.11
CA LEU A 94 6.48 -14.78 -1.14
C LEU A 94 7.36 -16.03 -1.08
N GLY A 95 8.13 -16.23 0.01
CA GLY A 95 9.02 -17.38 0.17
C GLY A 95 8.30 -18.73 0.32
N ASN A 96 7.00 -18.69 0.65
CA ASN A 96 6.17 -19.88 0.80
C ASN A 96 5.29 -20.17 -0.42
N ILE A 97 5.46 -19.46 -1.54
CA ILE A 97 4.62 -19.68 -2.73
C ILE A 97 4.92 -21.05 -3.34
N GLY A 98 3.91 -21.93 -3.34
CA GLY A 98 4.02 -23.31 -3.81
C GLY A 98 4.31 -24.33 -2.70
N VAL A 99 4.50 -23.88 -1.46
CA VAL A 99 4.55 -24.76 -0.28
C VAL A 99 3.13 -24.93 0.26
N SER A 100 2.66 -26.17 0.39
CA SER A 100 1.38 -26.46 1.07
C SER A 100 1.43 -25.93 2.50
N ARG A 101 0.70 -24.85 2.78
CA ARG A 101 0.52 -24.37 4.16
C ARG A 101 -0.45 -25.31 4.88
N ASN A 102 0.02 -25.96 5.95
CA ASN A 102 -0.89 -26.51 6.95
C ASN A 102 -1.59 -25.33 7.64
N GLN A 103 -2.81 -25.05 7.24
CA GLN A 103 -3.60 -23.97 7.84
C GLN A 103 -4.11 -24.44 9.20
N HIS A 104 -3.66 -23.79 10.27
CA HIS A 104 -4.08 -24.11 11.64
C HIS A 104 -5.35 -23.36 12.09
N SER A 105 -6.02 -22.58 11.21
CA SER A 105 -7.23 -21.85 11.57
C SER A 105 -8.47 -22.44 10.90
N ALA A 106 -9.30 -23.14 11.68
CA ALA A 106 -10.57 -23.72 11.25
C ALA A 106 -11.61 -22.67 10.79
N LEU A 107 -11.38 -21.39 11.07
CA LEU A 107 -12.29 -20.28 10.72
C LEU A 107 -11.93 -19.56 9.42
N ASN A 108 -10.79 -19.87 8.79
CA ASN A 108 -10.40 -19.23 7.53
C ASN A 108 -9.63 -20.21 6.61
N PRO A 109 -10.34 -21.16 5.98
CA PRO A 109 -9.75 -22.15 5.09
C PRO A 109 -9.44 -21.52 3.73
N GLY A 110 -8.31 -20.82 3.60
CA GLY A 110 -7.79 -20.42 2.28
C GLY A 110 -7.20 -19.02 2.15
N SER A 111 -7.54 -18.06 3.03
CA SER A 111 -7.11 -16.67 2.84
C SER A 111 -6.39 -16.11 4.07
N SER A 112 -5.10 -15.81 3.91
CA SER A 112 -4.51 -14.75 4.75
C SER A 112 -5.23 -13.47 4.36
N ILE A 113 -5.82 -12.75 5.31
CA ILE A 113 -6.45 -11.45 5.01
C ILE A 113 -5.40 -10.39 4.64
N PHE A 114 -4.12 -10.64 4.95
CA PHE A 114 -3.03 -9.68 4.82
C PHE A 114 -2.85 -9.08 3.41
N PRO A 115 -2.92 -9.82 2.30
CA PRO A 115 -2.84 -9.23 0.97
C PRO A 115 -3.95 -8.20 0.67
N SER A 116 -5.11 -8.33 1.32
CA SER A 116 -6.21 -7.35 1.19
C SER A 116 -6.05 -6.13 2.09
N THR A 117 -5.06 -6.12 2.99
CA THR A 117 -4.80 -5.00 3.90
C THR A 117 -3.67 -4.08 3.43
N LEU A 118 -3.01 -4.42 2.32
CA LEU A 118 -1.81 -3.75 1.83
C LEU A 118 -2.07 -2.31 1.40
N THR A 119 -1.05 -1.47 1.63
CA THR A 119 -0.93 -0.11 1.09
C THR A 119 -0.27 -0.16 -0.29
N VAL A 120 -0.26 0.96 -1.01
CA VAL A 120 0.29 1.02 -2.38
C VAL A 120 1.75 0.61 -2.46
N ALA A 121 2.58 1.08 -1.53
CA ALA A 121 3.99 0.68 -1.47
C ALA A 121 4.13 -0.84 -1.27
N GLU A 122 3.33 -1.42 -0.39
CA GLU A 122 3.36 -2.85 -0.09
C GLU A 122 2.81 -3.70 -1.24
N GLU A 123 1.74 -3.25 -1.90
CA GLU A 123 1.21 -3.88 -3.12
C GLU A 123 2.28 -3.94 -4.20
N ALA A 124 2.98 -2.84 -4.47
CA ALA A 124 4.04 -2.79 -5.47
C ALA A 124 5.15 -3.80 -5.16
N MET A 125 5.56 -3.90 -3.90
CA MET A 125 6.58 -4.88 -3.51
C MET A 125 6.06 -6.33 -3.57
N PHE A 126 4.82 -6.57 -3.16
CA PHE A 126 4.21 -7.90 -3.20
C PHE A 126 4.07 -8.40 -4.64
N PHE A 127 3.51 -7.58 -5.54
CA PHE A 127 3.35 -7.95 -6.95
C PHE A 127 4.69 -8.07 -7.67
N GLY A 128 5.64 -7.15 -7.44
CA GLY A 128 6.98 -7.26 -7.99
C GLY A 128 7.72 -8.51 -7.49
N GLY A 129 7.53 -8.86 -6.22
CA GLY A 129 8.08 -10.10 -5.65
C GLY A 129 7.46 -11.35 -6.28
N ARG A 130 6.14 -11.36 -6.52
CA ARG A 130 5.47 -12.47 -7.22
C ARG A 130 5.94 -12.63 -8.65
N GLU A 131 6.11 -11.53 -9.38
CA GLU A 131 6.64 -11.55 -10.74
C GLU A 131 8.07 -12.11 -10.76
N ALA A 132 8.92 -11.64 -9.84
CA ALA A 132 10.30 -12.12 -9.72
C ALA A 132 10.37 -13.62 -9.42
N GLU A 133 9.51 -14.11 -8.53
CA GLU A 133 9.43 -15.52 -8.18
C GLU A 133 8.91 -16.38 -9.34
N GLU A 134 7.92 -15.90 -10.10
CA GLU A 134 7.45 -16.55 -11.32
C GLU A 134 8.58 -16.66 -12.35
N HIS A 135 9.32 -15.58 -12.57
CA HIS A 135 10.47 -15.57 -13.47
C HIS A 135 11.58 -16.50 -12.99
N PHE A 136 11.81 -16.59 -11.67
CA PHE A 136 12.78 -17.51 -11.10
C PHE A 136 12.36 -18.98 -11.30
N LYS A 137 11.10 -19.32 -11.06
CA LYS A 137 10.55 -20.67 -11.34
C LYS A 137 10.68 -21.03 -12.81
N GLN A 138 10.27 -20.12 -13.69
CA GLN A 138 10.46 -20.29 -15.12
C GLN A 138 11.94 -20.50 -15.45
N TRP A 139 12.87 -19.76 -14.84
CA TRP A 139 14.31 -19.93 -15.07
C TRP A 139 14.84 -21.28 -14.60
N ILE A 140 14.44 -21.78 -13.43
CA ILE A 140 14.78 -23.11 -12.95
C ILE A 140 14.24 -24.19 -13.90
N ASP A 141 13.03 -24.03 -14.41
CA ASP A 141 12.43 -25.00 -15.34
C ASP A 141 13.07 -24.99 -16.74
N ARG A 142 13.85 -23.95 -17.09
CA ARG A 142 14.52 -23.82 -18.42
C ARG A 142 15.57 -24.87 -18.70
N PHE A 143 15.99 -25.66 -17.71
CA PHE A 143 16.82 -26.84 -17.98
C PHE A 143 16.08 -27.93 -18.80
N ALA A 144 14.77 -27.80 -19.04
CA ALA A 144 13.98 -28.75 -19.82
C ALA A 144 13.74 -28.36 -21.31
N ALA A 145 13.49 -27.09 -21.65
CA ALA A 145 13.45 -26.52 -23.01
C ALA A 145 13.09 -25.01 -22.99
N TYR A 146 13.77 -24.16 -23.76
CA TYR A 146 13.47 -22.72 -23.82
C TYR A 146 12.56 -22.34 -25.00
N LYS A 147 11.39 -21.76 -24.72
CA LYS A 147 10.48 -21.20 -25.73
C LYS A 147 10.54 -19.67 -25.68
N MET A 148 11.15 -19.04 -26.69
CA MET A 148 11.17 -17.58 -26.80
C MET A 148 9.75 -17.06 -27.07
N LYS A 149 9.34 -16.02 -26.32
CA LYS A 149 8.09 -15.27 -26.56
C LYS A 149 8.45 -13.88 -27.09
N ALA A 150 7.66 -13.37 -28.03
CA ALA A 150 7.80 -11.99 -28.50
C ALA A 150 7.39 -11.00 -27.39
N SER A 151 8.15 -9.93 -27.19
CA SER A 151 7.80 -8.85 -26.26
C SER A 151 6.66 -7.99 -26.81
N GLN A 152 5.91 -7.29 -25.95
CA GLN A 152 4.85 -6.36 -26.36
C GLN A 152 5.33 -5.19 -27.25
N ILE A 153 6.65 -4.94 -27.30
CA ILE A 153 7.26 -4.01 -28.27
C ILE A 153 7.04 -4.47 -29.73
N ALA A 154 6.78 -5.76 -29.95
CA ALA A 154 6.56 -6.37 -31.25
C ALA A 154 5.07 -6.51 -31.63
N GLU A 155 4.14 -5.96 -30.85
CA GLU A 155 2.72 -5.99 -31.23
C GLU A 155 2.51 -5.12 -32.48
N PRO A 156 2.04 -5.70 -33.61
CA PRO A 156 1.68 -4.89 -34.76
C PRO A 156 0.49 -3.97 -34.37
N PRO A 157 0.43 -2.73 -34.90
CA PRO A 157 -0.70 -1.85 -34.64
C PRO A 157 -2.00 -2.56 -35.01
N ALA A 158 -2.98 -2.51 -34.11
CA ALA A 158 -4.26 -3.20 -34.26
C ALA A 158 -4.85 -2.95 -35.66
N PRO A 159 -5.34 -3.99 -36.36
CA PRO A 159 -5.92 -3.81 -37.68
C PRO A 159 -7.13 -2.87 -37.56
N ALA A 160 -7.07 -1.76 -38.31
CA ALA A 160 -8.15 -0.79 -38.38
C ALA A 160 -9.49 -1.49 -38.64
N ALA A 161 -10.47 -1.24 -37.77
CA ALA A 161 -11.81 -1.80 -37.87
C ALA A 161 -12.35 -1.60 -39.30
N LYS A 162 -12.67 -2.69 -39.98
CA LYS A 162 -13.32 -2.66 -41.30
C LYS A 162 -14.63 -1.90 -41.14
N LYS A 163 -14.73 -0.70 -41.73
CA LYS A 163 -15.99 0.04 -41.85
C LYS A 163 -17.01 -0.87 -42.53
N LEU A 164 -18.07 -1.24 -41.81
CA LEU A 164 -19.26 -1.83 -42.41
C LEU A 164 -19.74 -0.91 -43.54
N LYS A 165 -19.75 -1.42 -44.78
CA LYS A 165 -20.51 -0.81 -45.86
C LYS A 165 -21.97 -1.22 -45.67
N THR A 166 -22.79 -0.29 -45.19
CA THR A 166 -24.24 -0.39 -45.29
C THR A 166 -24.63 -0.09 -46.74
N GLN A 167 -25.24 -1.06 -47.42
CA GLN A 167 -26.07 -0.83 -48.60
C GLN A 167 -27.50 -0.56 -48.14
#